data_AF-A0A8J6BAU9-F1
#
_entry.id   AF-A0A8J6BAU9-F1
#
_cell.length_a   1.000
_cell.length_b   1.000
_cell.length_c   1.000
_cell.angle_alpha   90.00
_cell.angle_beta   90.00
_cell.angle_gamma   90.00
#
_symmetry.space_group_name_H-M   'P 1'
#
loop_
_entity.id
_entity.type
_entity.pdbx_description
1 polymer ?
#
loop_
_entity_poly.entity_id
_entity_poly.type
_entity_poly.pdbx_seq_one_letter_code
_entity_poly.pdbx_strand_id
1 'polypeptide(L)'
;MSEDNRELEIARVQIKNKDYTGAWNTIASLSDASAFDLRIQICIHLNQFAMASEVFEKMKQKYANEPLTTVAAIRDSFLTVSSTADYAAIADTIDSDISRLRRWDGSGDLIQQLTSYKAAALIGQGLYEEAIDLLADPFENMTEDDLANLIVCYSHVGNSVEMERAVAHLKKTAPSHQIIRNLAALSDCQ
;
A
#
# COMPACT_ATOMS: atom_id res chain seq x y z
N MET A 1 5.43 -22.96 13.54
CA MET A 1 4.47 -21.90 13.14
C MET A 1 3.27 -22.02 14.06
N SER A 2 2.91 -20.96 14.79
CA SER A 2 1.73 -20.95 15.66
C SER A 2 0.44 -21.00 14.85
N GLU A 3 -0.67 -21.35 15.51
CA GLU A 3 -2.00 -21.35 14.91
C GLU A 3 -2.41 -19.95 14.43
N ASP A 4 -2.16 -18.91 15.25
CA ASP A 4 -2.36 -17.51 14.88
C ASP A 4 -1.59 -17.12 13.60
N ASN A 5 -0.32 -17.54 13.46
CA ASN A 5 0.47 -17.26 12.26
C ASN A 5 -0.10 -17.96 11.02
N ARG A 6 -0.71 -19.15 11.19
CA ARG A 6 -1.37 -19.85 10.10
C ARG A 6 -2.65 -19.12 9.67
N GLU A 7 -3.44 -18.62 10.62
CA GLU A 7 -4.66 -17.85 10.33
C GLU A 7 -4.34 -16.54 9.60
N LEU A 8 -3.29 -15.83 10.02
CA LEU A 8 -2.80 -14.64 9.32
C LEU A 8 -2.43 -14.94 7.86
N GLU A 9 -1.73 -16.04 7.61
CA GLU A 9 -1.35 -16.43 6.25
C GLU A 9 -2.56 -16.79 5.37
N ILE A 10 -3.53 -17.53 5.93
CA ILE A 10 -4.79 -17.85 5.24
C ILE A 10 -5.52 -16.56 4.86
N ALA A 11 -5.61 -15.60 5.77
CA ALA A 11 -6.27 -14.32 5.51
C ALA A 11 -5.55 -13.49 4.44
N ARG A 12 -4.21 -13.49 4.40
CA ARG A 12 -3.43 -12.85 3.32
C ARG A 12 -3.76 -13.45 1.95
N VAL A 13 -3.85 -14.79 1.87
CA VAL A 13 -4.26 -15.49 0.64
C VAL A 13 -5.69 -15.14 0.25
N GLN A 14 -6.61 -15.07 1.22
CA GLN A 14 -8.00 -14.67 0.96
C GLN A 14 -8.11 -13.23 0.46
N ILE A 15 -7.37 -12.28 1.04
CA ILE A 15 -7.29 -10.87 0.57
C ILE A 15 -6.77 -10.84 -0.87
N LYS A 16 -5.70 -11.58 -1.19
CA LYS A 16 -5.17 -11.67 -2.56
C LYS A 16 -6.22 -12.20 -3.56
N ASN A 17 -7.07 -13.11 -3.11
CA ASN A 17 -8.18 -13.66 -3.87
C ASN A 17 -9.47 -12.82 -3.81
N LYS A 18 -9.43 -11.64 -3.16
CA LYS A 18 -10.56 -10.72 -2.95
C LYS A 18 -11.71 -11.32 -2.12
N ASP A 19 -11.43 -12.37 -1.35
CA ASP A 19 -12.35 -12.91 -0.34
C ASP A 19 -12.18 -12.12 0.97
N TYR A 20 -12.61 -10.86 0.96
CA TYR A 20 -12.46 -9.95 2.09
C TYR A 20 -13.30 -10.36 3.31
N THR A 21 -14.51 -10.88 3.07
CA THR A 21 -15.39 -11.39 4.13
C THR A 21 -14.82 -12.64 4.78
N GLY A 22 -14.31 -13.59 3.98
CA GLY A 22 -13.63 -14.77 4.50
C GLY A 22 -12.37 -14.40 5.27
N ALA A 23 -11.54 -13.51 4.73
CA ALA A 23 -10.34 -13.01 5.40
C ALA A 23 -10.67 -12.37 6.75
N TRP A 24 -11.69 -11.52 6.80
CA TRP A 24 -12.14 -10.88 8.04
C TRP A 24 -12.53 -11.91 9.11
N ASN A 25 -13.34 -12.90 8.73
CA ASN A 25 -13.79 -13.93 9.66
C ASN A 25 -12.63 -14.78 10.17
N THR A 26 -11.66 -15.12 9.31
CA THR A 26 -10.46 -15.88 9.69
C THR A 26 -9.68 -15.18 10.79
N ILE A 27 -9.51 -13.85 10.72
CA ILE A 27 -8.70 -13.11 11.69
C ILE A 27 -9.52 -12.39 12.76
N ALA A 28 -10.85 -12.55 12.81
CA ALA A 28 -11.73 -11.74 13.66
C ALA A 28 -11.43 -11.86 15.17
N SER A 29 -10.95 -13.01 15.63
CA SER A 29 -10.60 -13.29 17.02
C SER A 29 -9.18 -12.86 17.39
N LEU A 30 -8.28 -12.71 16.42
CA LEU A 30 -6.87 -12.41 16.67
C LEU A 30 -6.69 -11.01 17.23
N SER A 31 -5.74 -10.83 18.14
CA SER A 31 -5.63 -9.57 18.87
C SER A 31 -4.29 -8.87 18.69
N ASP A 32 -3.41 -9.35 17.82
CA ASP A 32 -2.08 -8.79 17.54
C ASP A 32 -2.08 -7.70 16.45
N ALA A 33 -0.98 -6.95 16.36
CA ALA A 33 -0.84 -5.84 15.43
C ALA A 33 -1.03 -6.24 13.96
N SER A 34 -0.62 -7.44 13.54
CA SER A 34 -0.76 -7.90 12.16
C SER A 34 -2.22 -8.15 11.79
N ALA A 35 -3.00 -8.73 12.71
CA ALA A 35 -4.43 -8.91 12.50
C ALA A 35 -5.17 -7.58 12.39
N PHE A 36 -4.80 -6.58 13.21
CA PHE A 36 -5.35 -5.22 13.09
C PHE A 36 -5.01 -4.58 11.74
N ASP A 37 -3.76 -4.67 11.30
CA ASP A 37 -3.33 -4.15 10.01
C ASP A 37 -4.10 -4.76 8.83
N LEU A 38 -4.27 -6.09 8.82
CA LEU A 38 -5.05 -6.78 7.80
C LEU A 38 -6.53 -6.38 7.81
N ARG A 39 -7.13 -6.17 8.98
CA ARG A 39 -8.50 -5.64 9.08
C ARG A 39 -8.63 -4.25 8.49
N ILE A 40 -7.66 -3.36 8.73
CA ILE A 40 -7.63 -2.02 8.13
C ILE A 40 -7.60 -2.14 6.61
N GLN A 41 -6.71 -2.98 6.06
CA GLN A 41 -6.62 -3.22 4.61
C GLN A 41 -7.94 -3.76 4.03
N ILE A 42 -8.58 -4.72 4.72
CA ILE A 42 -9.90 -5.26 4.34
C ILE A 42 -10.95 -4.14 4.30
N CYS A 43 -11.04 -3.32 5.35
CA CYS A 43 -11.99 -2.21 5.39
C CYS A 43 -11.76 -1.22 4.24
N ILE A 44 -10.51 -0.89 3.92
CA ILE A 44 -10.16 -0.02 2.79
C ILE A 44 -10.63 -0.64 1.46
N HIS A 45 -10.35 -1.93 1.23
CA HIS A 45 -10.79 -2.62 0.01
C HIS A 45 -12.33 -2.69 -0.12
N LEU A 46 -13.05 -2.73 0.99
CA LEU A 46 -14.51 -2.69 1.03
C LEU A 46 -15.09 -1.27 1.00
N ASN A 47 -14.26 -0.24 0.85
CA ASN A 47 -14.63 1.18 0.94
C ASN A 47 -15.30 1.56 2.27
N GLN A 48 -15.01 0.82 3.34
CA GLN A 48 -15.51 1.06 4.70
C GLN A 48 -14.52 1.93 5.47
N PHE A 49 -14.25 3.14 4.96
CA PHE A 49 -13.18 4.01 5.48
C PHE A 49 -13.36 4.39 6.95
N ALA A 50 -14.59 4.69 7.38
CA ALA A 50 -14.87 4.96 8.79
C ALA A 50 -14.52 3.77 9.70
N MET A 51 -14.82 2.55 9.25
CA MET A 51 -14.46 1.34 9.98
C MET A 51 -12.95 1.11 9.98
N ALA A 52 -12.26 1.41 8.89
CA ALA A 52 -10.80 1.34 8.81
C ALA A 52 -10.15 2.23 9.89
N SER A 53 -10.60 3.49 10.01
CA SER A 53 -10.14 4.42 11.03
C SER A 53 -10.48 3.95 12.45
N GLU A 54 -11.66 3.39 12.68
CA GLU A 54 -12.02 2.81 14.00
C GLU A 54 -11.11 1.63 14.40
N VAL A 55 -10.77 0.76 13.44
CA VAL A 55 -9.86 -0.37 13.67
C VAL A 55 -8.44 0.15 13.94
N PHE A 56 -8.00 1.18 13.21
CA PHE A 56 -6.72 1.85 13.44
C PHE A 56 -6.63 2.45 14.84
N GLU A 57 -7.65 3.17 15.31
CA GLU A 57 -7.64 3.75 16.66
C GLU A 57 -7.52 2.68 17.74
N LYS A 58 -8.17 1.51 17.57
CA LYS A 58 -7.99 0.36 18.47
C LYS A 58 -6.58 -0.21 18.42
N MET A 59 -5.99 -0.32 17.22
CA MET A 59 -4.60 -0.77 17.05
C MET A 59 -3.64 0.19 17.77
N LYS A 60 -3.78 1.50 17.54
CA LYS A 60 -2.96 2.55 18.15
C LYS A 60 -3.02 2.53 19.67
N GLN A 61 -4.20 2.34 20.26
CA GLN A 61 -4.34 2.23 21.72
C GLN A 61 -3.57 1.05 22.31
N LYS A 62 -3.50 -0.08 21.61
CA LYS A 62 -2.90 -1.32 22.11
C LYS A 62 -1.43 -1.51 21.69
N TYR A 63 -1.05 -0.96 20.55
CA TYR A 63 0.20 -1.22 19.83
C TYR A 63 0.89 0.07 19.37
N ALA A 64 0.75 1.18 20.11
CA ALA A 64 1.29 2.50 19.74
C ALA A 64 2.77 2.48 19.30
N ASN A 65 3.58 1.61 19.89
CA ASN A 65 5.03 1.55 19.64
C ASN A 65 5.44 0.48 18.61
N GLU A 66 4.49 -0.29 18.08
CA GLU A 66 4.78 -1.30 17.05
C GLU A 66 5.10 -0.62 15.71
N PRO A 67 6.13 -1.06 14.99
CA PRO A 67 6.47 -0.55 13.66
C PRO A 67 5.27 -0.52 12.70
N LEU A 68 4.45 -1.57 12.73
CA LEU A 68 3.30 -1.72 11.84
C LEU A 68 2.22 -0.65 12.07
N THR A 69 2.08 -0.15 13.31
CA THR A 69 1.16 0.96 13.64
C THR A 69 1.53 2.23 12.88
N THR A 70 2.81 2.41 12.57
CA THR A 70 3.31 3.52 11.75
C THR A 70 2.73 3.48 10.34
N VAL A 71 2.78 2.32 9.70
CA VAL A 71 2.23 2.13 8.36
C VAL A 71 0.71 2.31 8.37
N ALA A 72 0.03 1.79 9.38
CA ALA A 72 -1.41 1.96 9.55
C ALA A 72 -1.80 3.44 9.70
N ALA A 73 -1.00 4.25 10.41
CA ALA A 73 -1.23 5.69 10.55
C ALA A 73 -1.10 6.45 9.21
N ILE A 74 -0.12 6.06 8.38
CA ILE A 74 0.02 6.63 7.04
C ILE A 74 -1.20 6.30 6.18
N ARG A 75 -1.68 5.04 6.19
CA ARG A 75 -2.91 4.66 5.47
C ARG A 75 -4.12 5.48 5.92
N ASP A 76 -4.32 5.62 7.23
CA ASP A 76 -5.41 6.42 7.78
C ASP A 76 -5.33 7.89 7.31
N SER A 77 -4.12 8.45 7.27
CA SER A 77 -3.90 9.82 6.77
C SER A 77 -4.37 9.99 5.32
N PHE A 78 -4.07 9.01 4.44
CA PHE A 78 -4.54 9.02 3.05
C PHE A 78 -6.08 9.00 2.92
N LEU A 79 -6.82 8.44 3.89
CA LEU A 79 -8.28 8.42 3.86
C LEU A 79 -8.91 9.81 4.09
N THR A 80 -8.13 10.75 4.61
CA THR A 80 -8.58 12.09 4.99
C THR A 80 -8.01 13.21 4.11
N VAL A 81 -7.19 12.86 3.11
CA VAL A 81 -6.58 13.84 2.19
C VAL A 81 -7.66 14.60 1.43
N SER A 82 -7.53 15.92 1.42
CA SER A 82 -8.44 16.84 0.75
C SER A 82 -7.73 17.82 -0.19
N SER A 83 -6.41 17.93 -0.09
CA SER A 83 -5.60 18.91 -0.81
C SER A 83 -4.18 18.41 -1.10
N THR A 84 -3.48 19.11 -1.98
CA THR A 84 -2.05 18.87 -2.25
C THR A 84 -1.16 19.08 -1.03
N ALA A 85 -1.54 19.99 -0.12
CA ALA A 85 -0.81 20.23 1.12
C ALA A 85 -0.88 19.02 2.07
N ASP A 86 -1.98 18.29 2.08
CA ASP A 86 -2.13 17.08 2.91
C ASP A 86 -1.17 15.98 2.42
N TYR A 87 -1.00 15.83 1.10
CA TYR A 87 -0.02 14.90 0.54
C TYR A 87 1.42 15.27 0.91
N ALA A 88 1.77 16.56 0.91
CA ALA A 88 3.09 17.02 1.35
C ALA A 88 3.35 16.67 2.82
N ALA A 89 2.38 16.91 3.70
CA ALA A 89 2.48 16.57 5.12
C ALA A 89 2.64 15.05 5.35
N ILE A 90 1.96 14.23 4.54
CA ILE A 90 2.12 12.77 4.58
C ILE A 90 3.56 12.38 4.17
N ALA A 91 4.08 12.95 3.08
CA ALA A 91 5.43 12.65 2.61
C ALA A 91 6.51 13.00 3.66
N ASP A 92 6.39 14.16 4.31
CA ASP A 92 7.29 14.57 5.40
C ASP A 92 7.22 13.63 6.61
N THR A 93 6.00 13.20 6.95
CA THR A 93 5.77 12.23 8.05
C THR A 93 6.46 10.90 7.74
N ILE A 94 6.34 10.43 6.49
CA ILE A 94 6.99 9.19 6.04
C ILE A 94 8.51 9.27 6.17
N ASP A 95 9.14 10.39 5.80
CA ASP A 95 10.59 10.55 5.92
C ASP A 95 11.10 10.47 7.37
N SER A 96 10.34 11.08 8.30
CA SER A 96 10.60 10.97 9.73
C SER A 96 10.46 9.51 10.20
N ASP A 97 9.43 8.81 9.75
CA ASP A 97 9.15 7.43 10.15
C ASP A 97 10.13 6.41 9.59
N ILE A 98 10.55 6.53 8.32
CA ILE A 98 11.61 5.71 7.74
C ILE A 98 12.90 5.87 8.54
N SER A 99 13.27 7.10 8.90
CA SER A 99 14.47 7.39 9.70
C SER A 99 14.43 6.72 11.08
N ARG A 100 13.23 6.64 11.69
CA ARG A 100 13.01 5.93 12.95
C ARG A 100 13.06 4.41 12.78
N LEU A 101 12.41 3.88 11.74
CA LEU A 101 12.30 2.44 11.48
C LEU A 101 13.63 1.78 11.13
N ARG A 102 14.55 2.48 10.46
CA ARG A 102 15.90 1.96 10.16
C ARG A 102 16.70 1.51 11.40
N ARG A 103 16.30 1.93 12.59
CA ARG A 103 16.90 1.53 13.87
C ARG A 103 16.34 0.21 14.41
N TRP A 104 15.29 -0.32 13.79
CA TRP A 104 14.64 -1.56 14.15
C TRP A 104 15.08 -2.67 13.19
N ASP A 105 15.60 -3.76 13.76
CA ASP A 105 15.96 -4.95 13.00
C ASP A 105 14.72 -5.58 12.37
N GLY A 106 14.82 -5.96 11.08
CA GLY A 106 13.73 -6.60 10.34
C GLY A 106 12.66 -5.64 9.78
N SER A 107 12.91 -4.33 9.78
CA SER A 107 11.97 -3.31 9.27
C SER A 107 11.99 -3.10 7.75
N GLY A 108 12.79 -3.86 7.01
CA GLY A 108 13.00 -3.66 5.56
C GLY A 108 11.71 -3.59 4.75
N ASP A 109 10.80 -4.54 4.96
CA ASP A 109 9.51 -4.61 4.24
C ASP A 109 8.60 -3.41 4.57
N LEU A 110 8.62 -2.94 5.82
CA LEU A 110 7.85 -1.76 6.23
C LEU A 110 8.43 -0.49 5.63
N ILE A 111 9.76 -0.38 5.56
CA ILE A 111 10.43 0.73 4.89
C ILE A 111 10.07 0.74 3.41
N GLN A 112 10.09 -0.42 2.73
CA GLN A 112 9.69 -0.50 1.32
C GLN A 112 8.23 -0.04 1.14
N GLN A 113 7.32 -0.51 1.99
CA GLN A 113 5.91 -0.11 1.93
C GLN A 113 5.72 1.41 2.17
N LEU A 114 6.47 2.00 3.09
CA LEU A 114 6.46 3.45 3.30
C LEU A 114 7.04 4.20 2.10
N THR A 115 8.08 3.68 1.45
CA THR A 115 8.61 4.24 0.19
C THR A 115 7.53 4.28 -0.89
N SER A 116 6.76 3.20 -1.06
CA SER A 116 5.63 3.16 -1.99
C SER A 116 4.56 4.20 -1.65
N TYR A 117 4.24 4.37 -0.36
CA TYR A 117 3.31 5.43 0.09
C TYR A 117 3.86 6.84 -0.14
N LYS A 118 5.16 7.05 0.03
CA LYS A 118 5.78 8.35 -0.27
C LYS A 118 5.69 8.66 -1.75
N ALA A 119 5.93 7.68 -2.62
CA ALA A 119 5.74 7.85 -4.06
C ALA A 119 4.28 8.22 -4.39
N ALA A 120 3.29 7.56 -3.78
CA ALA A 120 1.89 7.91 -3.93
C ALA A 120 1.56 9.34 -3.45
N ALA A 121 2.17 9.80 -2.35
CA ALA A 121 2.04 11.18 -1.88
C ALA A 121 2.67 12.19 -2.84
N LEU A 122 3.84 11.90 -3.42
CA LEU A 122 4.47 12.75 -4.44
C LEU A 122 3.62 12.83 -5.71
N ILE A 123 3.04 11.71 -6.15
CA ILE A 123 2.06 11.65 -7.25
C ILE A 123 0.85 12.54 -6.93
N GLY A 124 0.31 12.47 -5.71
CA GLY A 124 -0.80 13.31 -5.26
C GLY A 124 -0.49 14.81 -5.25
N GLN A 125 0.78 15.18 -5.12
CA GLN A 125 1.27 16.56 -5.26
C GLN A 125 1.52 16.97 -6.73
N GLY A 126 1.50 16.03 -7.67
CA GLY A 126 1.88 16.25 -9.07
C GLY A 126 3.40 16.22 -9.32
N LEU A 127 4.19 15.75 -8.35
CA LEU A 127 5.65 15.64 -8.42
C LEU A 127 6.06 14.29 -9.02
N TYR A 128 5.68 14.04 -10.28
CA TYR A 128 5.83 12.73 -10.93
C TYR A 128 7.29 12.32 -11.15
N GLU A 129 8.16 13.26 -11.52
CA GLU A 129 9.58 12.97 -11.73
C GLU A 129 10.27 12.58 -10.42
N GLU A 130 9.97 13.27 -9.33
CA GLU A 130 10.49 12.93 -8.00
C GLU A 130 10.00 11.56 -7.53
N ALA A 131 8.75 11.20 -7.83
CA ALA A 131 8.21 9.87 -7.55
C ALA A 131 8.92 8.78 -8.38
N ILE A 132 9.30 9.06 -9.63
CA ILE A 132 10.08 8.14 -10.47
C ILE A 132 11.48 7.95 -9.88
N ASP A 133 12.17 9.04 -9.53
CA ASP A 133 13.51 8.99 -8.95
C ASP A 133 13.52 8.24 -7.61
N LEU A 134 12.48 8.40 -6.79
CA LEU A 134 12.31 7.66 -5.55
C LEU A 134 12.16 6.15 -5.77
N LEU A 135 11.49 5.76 -6.86
CA LEU A 135 11.22 4.36 -7.22
C LEU A 135 12.21 3.81 -8.25
N ALA A 136 13.38 4.42 -8.43
CA ALA A 136 14.34 4.10 -9.49
C ALA A 136 15.12 2.79 -9.28
N ASP A 137 14.42 1.71 -8.91
CA ASP A 137 14.96 0.35 -8.82
C ASP A 137 14.75 -0.44 -10.12
N PRO A 138 15.40 -1.60 -10.29
CA PRO A 138 15.02 -2.57 -11.31
C PRO A 138 13.62 -3.13 -11.03
N PHE A 139 12.78 -3.29 -12.06
CA PHE A 139 11.40 -3.78 -11.92
C PHE A 139 11.29 -5.14 -11.22
N GLU A 140 12.31 -6.00 -11.36
CA GLU A 140 12.36 -7.30 -10.71
C GLU A 140 12.38 -7.23 -9.17
N ASN A 141 12.78 -6.08 -8.61
CA ASN A 141 12.86 -5.86 -7.17
C ASN A 141 11.69 -5.03 -6.63
N MET A 142 10.78 -4.58 -7.49
CA MET A 142 9.68 -3.71 -7.12
C MET A 142 8.47 -4.48 -6.60
N THR A 143 7.74 -3.84 -5.69
CA THR A 143 6.41 -4.32 -5.29
C THR A 143 5.37 -4.04 -6.38
N GLU A 144 4.21 -4.67 -6.27
CA GLU A 144 3.07 -4.40 -7.16
C GLU A 144 2.64 -2.93 -7.08
N ASP A 145 2.70 -2.33 -5.88
CA ASP A 145 2.36 -0.94 -5.62
C ASP A 145 3.38 0.03 -6.24
N ASP A 146 4.69 -0.28 -6.17
CA ASP A 146 5.74 0.51 -6.81
C ASP A 146 5.55 0.58 -8.33
N LEU A 147 5.29 -0.57 -8.95
CA LEU A 147 5.02 -0.65 -10.39
C LEU A 147 3.75 0.11 -10.77
N ALA A 148 2.69 0.01 -9.96
CA ALA A 148 1.46 0.75 -10.20
C ALA A 148 1.68 2.27 -10.13
N ASN A 149 2.44 2.75 -9.15
CA ASN A 149 2.83 4.16 -9.02
C ASN A 149 3.66 4.62 -10.23
N LEU A 150 4.65 3.83 -10.67
CA LEU A 150 5.46 4.16 -11.85
C LEU A 150 4.64 4.22 -13.14
N ILE A 151 3.67 3.33 -13.33
CA ILE A 151 2.77 3.38 -14.50
C ILE A 151 2.02 4.72 -14.54
N VAL A 152 1.53 5.20 -13.40
CA VAL A 152 0.89 6.51 -13.28
C VAL A 152 1.88 7.62 -13.62
N CYS A 153 3.07 7.62 -13.02
CA CYS A 153 4.08 8.65 -13.28
C CYS A 153 4.49 8.69 -14.76
N TYR A 154 4.85 7.55 -15.35
CA TYR A 154 5.28 7.48 -16.76
C TYR A 154 4.19 7.90 -17.74
N SER A 155 2.92 7.62 -17.42
CA SER A 155 1.78 8.13 -18.19
C SER A 155 1.72 9.66 -18.16
N HIS A 156 1.92 10.28 -16.99
CA HIS A 156 1.89 11.73 -16.83
C HIS A 156 3.09 12.45 -17.45
N VAL A 157 4.30 11.88 -17.37
CA VAL A 157 5.50 12.49 -17.98
C VAL A 157 5.64 12.17 -19.48
N GLY A 158 4.73 11.38 -20.05
CA GLY A 158 4.74 11.02 -21.47
C GLY A 158 5.82 10.00 -21.86
N ASN A 159 6.35 9.24 -20.91
CA ASN A 159 7.35 8.20 -21.17
C ASN A 159 6.67 6.85 -21.49
N SER A 160 6.12 6.73 -22.70
CA SER A 160 5.33 5.56 -23.10
C SER A 160 6.13 4.26 -23.09
N VAL A 161 7.43 4.31 -23.39
CA VAL A 161 8.29 3.11 -23.43
C VAL A 161 8.44 2.51 -22.03
N GLU A 162 8.79 3.31 -21.03
CA GLU A 162 8.92 2.81 -19.66
C GLU A 162 7.57 2.44 -19.04
N MET A 163 6.50 3.17 -19.39
CA MET A 163 5.14 2.81 -19.01
C MET A 163 4.77 1.41 -19.52
N GLU A 164 5.00 1.12 -20.81
CA GLU A 164 4.70 -0.19 -21.41
C GLU A 164 5.52 -1.31 -20.77
N ARG A 165 6.81 -1.07 -20.46
CA ARG A 165 7.66 -2.04 -19.77
C ARG A 165 7.14 -2.32 -18.35
N ALA A 166 6.75 -1.29 -17.60
CA ALA A 166 6.19 -1.43 -16.26
C ALA A 166 4.85 -2.18 -16.29
N VAL A 167 3.96 -1.84 -17.24
CA VAL A 167 2.68 -2.57 -17.47
C VAL A 167 2.93 -4.03 -17.81
N ALA A 168 3.87 -4.32 -18.71
CA ALA A 168 4.19 -5.70 -19.11
C ALA A 168 4.72 -6.52 -17.93
N HIS A 169 5.57 -5.91 -17.08
CA HIS A 169 6.07 -6.56 -15.88
C HIS A 169 4.94 -6.82 -14.87
N LEU A 170 4.15 -5.79 -14.54
CA LEU A 170 3.05 -5.91 -13.59
C LEU A 170 1.97 -6.90 -14.07
N LYS A 171 1.69 -6.97 -15.37
CA LYS A 171 0.77 -7.97 -15.94
C LYS A 171 1.30 -9.41 -15.77
N LYS A 172 2.61 -9.60 -15.78
CA LYS A 172 3.25 -10.91 -15.57
C LYS A 172 3.23 -11.32 -14.10
N THR A 173 3.50 -10.40 -13.19
CA THR A 173 3.62 -10.68 -11.74
C THR A 173 2.29 -10.60 -11.00
N ALA A 174 1.43 -9.66 -11.37
CA ALA A 174 0.15 -9.35 -10.73
C ALA A 174 -0.96 -9.05 -11.77
N PRO A 175 -1.37 -10.03 -12.60
CA PRO A 175 -2.38 -9.84 -13.65
C PRO A 175 -3.75 -9.39 -13.12
N SER A 176 -4.03 -9.61 -11.83
CA SER A 176 -5.27 -9.21 -11.17
C SER A 176 -5.24 -7.79 -10.59
N HIS A 177 -4.11 -7.08 -10.68
CA HIS A 177 -3.94 -5.72 -10.15
C HIS A 177 -4.94 -4.75 -10.80
N GLN A 178 -5.47 -3.82 -10.01
CA GLN A 178 -6.58 -2.97 -10.45
C GLN A 178 -6.21 -2.11 -11.66
N ILE A 179 -4.99 -1.56 -11.71
CA ILE A 179 -4.53 -0.74 -12.83
C ILE A 179 -4.50 -1.52 -14.15
N ILE A 180 -4.08 -2.80 -14.12
CA ILE A 180 -4.04 -3.66 -15.31
C ILE A 180 -5.45 -3.93 -15.83
N ARG A 181 -6.43 -4.14 -14.93
CA ARG A 181 -7.83 -4.31 -15.30
C ARG A 181 -8.42 -3.03 -15.90
N ASN A 182 -8.14 -1.89 -15.30
CA ASN A 182 -8.60 -0.59 -15.79
C ASN A 182 -8.06 -0.32 -17.21
N LEU A 183 -6.76 -0.59 -17.43
CA LEU A 183 -6.13 -0.44 -18.74
C LEU A 183 -6.73 -1.38 -19.79
N ALA A 184 -6.97 -2.65 -19.45
CA ALA A 184 -7.62 -3.59 -20.37
C ALA A 184 -9.04 -3.15 -20.77
N ALA A 185 -9.82 -2.66 -19.81
CA ALA A 185 -11.19 -2.17 -20.08
C ALA A 185 -11.23 -0.95 -21.02
N LEU A 186 -10.19 -0.10 -21.01
CA LEU A 186 -10.08 1.05 -21.91
C LEU A 186 -9.73 0.63 -23.35
N SER A 187 -8.96 -0.44 -23.54
CA SER A 187 -8.62 -0.97 -24.86
C SER A 187 -9.81 -1.63 -25.57
N ASP A 188 -10.77 -2.18 -24.83
CA ASP A 188 -11.97 -2.83 -25.38
C ASP A 188 -13.05 -1.82 -25.84
N CYS A 189 -12.87 -0.52 -25.54
CA CYS A 189 -13.81 0.56 -25.87
C CYS A 189 -13.37 1.41 -27.08
N GLN A 190 -12.27 1.04 -27.76
CA GLN A 190 -11.75 1.68 -28.98
C GLN A 190 -11.97 0.79 -30.20
#